data_AF-A0A2A4UD94-F1
#
_entry.id   AF-A0A2A4UD94-F1
#
_cell.length_a   1.000
_cell.length_b   1.000
_cell.length_c   1.000
_cell.angle_alpha   90.00
_cell.angle_beta   90.00
_cell.angle_gamma   90.00
#
_symmetry.space_group_name_H-M   'P 1'
#
loop_
_entity.id
_entity.type
_entity.pdbx_description
1 polymer ?
#
loop_
_entity_poly.entity_id
_entity_poly.type
_entity_poly.pdbx_seq_one_letter_code
_entity_poly.pdbx_strand_id
1 'polypeptide(L)'
;MASVLTELNHFPSAEHKKSLAAIIENTSSTDSEKLLAEIITRIAHKASAADKEKLNKILSDTSETKAIKTIAKAILNTVHKPQDEDIKALKALIGSSSD
;
A
#
# COMPACT_ATOMS: atom_id res chain seq x y z
N MET A 1 -5.89 1.30 3.25
CA MET A 1 -4.59 1.49 2.54
C MET A 1 -4.74 2.18 1.19
N ALA A 2 -5.64 1.73 0.30
CA ALA A 2 -5.76 2.34 -1.04
C ALA A 2 -6.02 3.85 -0.99
N SER A 3 -6.93 4.32 -0.13
CA SER A 3 -7.21 5.76 0.04
C SER A 3 -5.98 6.55 0.51
N VAL A 4 -5.22 6.00 1.45
CA VAL A 4 -3.95 6.61 1.93
C VAL A 4 -2.98 6.81 0.76
N LEU A 5 -2.82 5.82 -0.10
CA LEU A 5 -1.95 5.95 -1.27
C LEU A 5 -2.48 6.98 -2.25
N THR A 6 -3.79 7.02 -2.54
CA THR A 6 -4.35 8.03 -3.45
C THR A 6 -4.21 9.47 -2.94
N GLU A 7 -4.07 9.64 -1.63
CA GLU A 7 -3.87 10.93 -0.96
C GLU A 7 -2.40 11.20 -0.61
N LEU A 8 -1.50 10.24 -0.88
CA LEU A 8 -0.10 10.32 -0.48
C LEU A 8 0.58 11.44 -1.27
N ASN A 9 1.04 12.46 -0.54
CA ASN A 9 1.83 13.55 -1.09
C ASN A 9 3.17 13.62 -0.35
N HIS A 10 4.23 13.09 -0.98
CA HIS A 10 5.58 12.93 -0.42
C HIS A 10 5.65 11.87 0.68
N PHE A 11 5.04 12.11 1.83
CA PHE A 11 5.01 11.18 2.96
C PHE A 11 3.61 11.11 3.58
N PRO A 12 3.29 10.02 4.32
CA PRO A 12 1.98 9.89 4.95
C PRO A 12 1.77 10.96 6.02
N SER A 13 0.57 11.56 6.04
CA SER A 13 0.12 12.47 7.09
C SER A 13 0.00 11.76 8.45
N ALA A 14 -0.22 12.52 9.53
CA ALA A 14 -0.48 11.94 10.85
C ALA A 14 -1.73 11.04 10.85
N GLU A 15 -2.81 11.48 10.18
CA GLU A 15 -4.03 10.68 10.05
C GLU A 15 -3.80 9.42 9.22
N HIS A 16 -3.02 9.51 8.14
CA HIS A 16 -2.63 8.32 7.36
C HIS A 16 -1.88 7.32 8.22
N LYS A 17 -0.90 7.77 9.01
CA LYS A 17 -0.13 6.90 9.92
C LYS A 17 -1.02 6.25 10.98
N LYS A 18 -1.99 6.99 11.53
CA LYS A 18 -2.97 6.47 12.48
C LYS A 18 -3.84 5.37 11.85
N SER A 19 -4.35 5.58 10.63
CA SER A 19 -5.11 4.57 9.90
C SER A 19 -4.27 3.32 9.58
N LEU A 20 -2.98 3.48 9.27
CA LEU A 20 -2.07 2.37 9.00
C LEU A 20 -1.72 1.60 10.28
N ALA A 21 -1.49 2.30 11.40
CA ALA A 21 -1.26 1.68 12.71
C ALA A 21 -2.42 0.76 13.11
N ALA A 22 -3.66 1.20 12.88
CA ALA A 22 -4.84 0.38 13.13
C ALA A 22 -4.85 -0.95 12.34
N ILE A 23 -4.27 -0.98 11.12
CA ILE A 23 -4.13 -2.21 10.32
C ILE A 23 -3.01 -3.09 10.89
N ILE A 24 -1.89 -2.48 11.26
CA ILE A 24 -0.72 -3.17 11.84
C ILE A 24 -1.11 -3.90 13.14
N GLU A 25 -1.88 -3.22 13.99
CA GLU A 25 -2.31 -3.72 15.31
C GLU A 25 -3.51 -4.67 15.23
N ASN A 26 -4.21 -4.73 14.09
CA ASN A 26 -5.40 -5.59 13.94
C ASN A 26 -5.00 -7.07 13.83
N THR A 27 -5.47 -7.89 14.76
CA THR A 27 -5.21 -9.33 14.77
C THR A 27 -5.89 -10.07 13.61
N SER A 28 -6.94 -9.50 13.03
CA SER A 28 -7.62 -10.03 11.85
C SER A 28 -6.97 -9.63 10.52
N SER A 29 -6.00 -8.70 10.52
CA SER A 29 -5.25 -8.36 9.31
C SER A 29 -4.22 -9.43 8.98
N THR A 30 -4.12 -9.75 7.70
CA THR A 30 -3.14 -10.68 7.15
C THR A 30 -1.72 -10.12 7.26
N ASP A 31 -0.72 -10.99 7.19
CA ASP A 31 0.69 -10.59 7.25
C ASP A 31 1.06 -9.63 6.11
N SER A 32 0.52 -9.86 4.90
CA SER A 32 0.73 -8.96 3.76
C SER A 32 0.07 -7.60 3.96
N GLU A 33 -1.12 -7.53 4.54
CA GLU A 33 -1.74 -6.24 4.87
C GLU A 33 -0.92 -5.44 5.89
N LYS A 34 -0.44 -6.10 6.94
CA LYS A 34 0.41 -5.48 7.97
C LYS A 34 1.72 -4.99 7.37
N LEU A 35 2.38 -5.82 6.59
CA LEU A 35 3.63 -5.48 5.91
C LEU A 35 3.47 -4.29 4.95
N LEU A 36 2.40 -4.27 4.16
CA LEU A 36 2.13 -3.13 3.27
C LEU A 36 1.87 -1.85 4.09
N ALA A 37 1.11 -1.94 5.19
CA ALA A 37 0.86 -0.79 6.06
C ALA A 37 2.14 -0.25 6.72
N GLU A 38 3.03 -1.13 7.16
CA GLU A 38 4.35 -0.77 7.70
C GLU A 38 5.23 -0.06 6.67
N ILE A 39 5.25 -0.54 5.42
CA ILE A 39 6.03 0.08 4.35
C ILE A 39 5.48 1.48 4.04
N ILE A 40 4.16 1.62 3.90
CA ILE A 40 3.52 2.92 3.63
C ILE A 40 3.84 3.90 4.76
N THR A 41 3.78 3.48 6.03
CA THR A 41 4.05 4.35 7.19
C THR A 41 5.46 4.99 7.15
N ARG A 42 6.42 4.29 6.55
CA ARG A 42 7.84 4.70 6.46
C ARG A 42 8.23 5.30 5.11
N ILE A 43 7.34 5.33 4.12
CA ILE A 43 7.67 5.83 2.78
C ILE A 43 7.84 7.36 2.83
N ALA A 44 8.91 7.85 2.19
CA ALA A 44 9.20 9.29 2.10
C ALA A 44 9.51 9.75 0.67
N HIS A 45 10.31 8.99 -0.06
CA HIS A 45 10.57 9.23 -1.49
C HIS A 45 10.18 8.03 -2.33
N LYS A 46 10.59 6.84 -1.91
CA LYS A 46 10.37 5.58 -2.59
C LYS A 46 10.57 4.45 -1.57
N ALA A 47 10.11 3.25 -1.90
CA ALA A 47 10.42 2.06 -1.12
C ALA A 47 11.95 1.83 -1.03
N SER A 48 12.43 1.42 0.14
CA SER A 48 13.82 1.01 0.36
C SER A 48 14.15 -0.25 -0.45
N ALA A 49 15.44 -0.59 -0.64
CA ALA A 49 15.82 -1.81 -1.35
C ALA A 49 15.22 -3.07 -0.70
N ALA A 50 15.29 -3.17 0.63
CA ALA A 50 14.69 -4.26 1.39
C ALA A 50 13.16 -4.33 1.24
N ASP A 51 12.48 -3.17 1.24
CA ASP A 51 11.03 -3.13 1.02
C ASP A 51 10.67 -3.52 -0.41
N LYS A 52 11.46 -3.13 -1.42
CA LYS A 52 11.25 -3.55 -2.83
C LYS A 52 11.32 -5.06 -3.00
N GLU A 53 12.25 -5.74 -2.34
CA GLU A 53 12.32 -7.20 -2.38
C GLU A 53 11.05 -7.85 -1.81
N LYS A 54 10.57 -7.36 -0.67
CA LYS A 54 9.33 -7.83 -0.05
C LYS A 54 8.11 -7.58 -0.95
N LEU A 55 8.01 -6.40 -1.56
CA LEU A 55 6.94 -6.06 -2.51
C LEU A 55 6.96 -6.98 -3.74
N ASN A 56 8.14 -7.27 -4.30
CA ASN A 56 8.26 -8.19 -5.43
C ASN A 56 7.86 -9.63 -5.08
N LYS A 57 8.11 -10.07 -3.84
CA LYS A 57 7.63 -11.38 -3.34
C LYS A 57 6.10 -11.42 -3.33
N ILE A 58 5.44 -10.41 -2.76
CA ILE A 58 3.97 -10.29 -2.79
C ILE A 58 3.42 -10.31 -4.23
N LEU A 59 4.05 -9.58 -5.14
CA LEU A 59 3.62 -9.54 -6.55
C LEU A 59 3.71 -10.90 -7.22
N SER A 60 4.73 -11.69 -6.88
CA SER A 60 4.98 -13.01 -7.44
C SER A 60 4.19 -14.14 -6.77
N ASP A 61 3.69 -13.93 -5.56
CA ASP A 61 2.93 -14.93 -4.81
C ASP A 61 1.53 -15.15 -5.43
N THR A 62 1.25 -16.35 -5.93
CA THR A 62 -0.02 -16.66 -6.59
C THR A 62 -1.21 -16.79 -5.63
N SER A 63 -0.96 -16.93 -4.33
CA SER A 63 -2.01 -16.98 -3.31
C SER A 63 -2.55 -15.60 -2.94
N GLU A 64 -1.80 -14.54 -3.26
CA GLU A 64 -2.17 -13.16 -2.93
C GLU A 64 -3.32 -12.62 -3.75
N THR A 65 -4.18 -11.86 -3.09
CA THR A 65 -5.34 -11.26 -3.76
C THR A 65 -4.93 -10.17 -4.75
N LYS A 66 -5.77 -9.93 -5.75
CA LYS A 66 -5.57 -8.85 -6.72
C LYS A 66 -5.48 -7.47 -6.04
N ALA A 67 -6.21 -7.26 -4.95
CA ALA A 67 -6.18 -6.01 -4.18
C ALA A 67 -4.80 -5.80 -3.54
N ILE A 68 -4.27 -6.83 -2.87
CA ILE A 68 -2.94 -6.78 -2.24
C ILE A 68 -1.85 -6.52 -3.27
N LYS A 69 -1.88 -7.24 -4.40
CA LYS A 69 -0.91 -7.02 -5.50
C LYS A 69 -0.99 -5.61 -6.09
N THR A 70 -2.20 -5.07 -6.24
CA THR A 70 -2.40 -3.70 -6.74
C THR A 70 -1.80 -2.66 -5.79
N ILE A 71 -2.02 -2.81 -4.48
CA ILE A 71 -1.42 -1.94 -3.46
C ILE A 71 0.11 -2.08 -3.46
N ALA A 72 0.63 -3.31 -3.50
CA ALA A 72 2.07 -3.56 -3.53
C ALA A 72 2.75 -2.93 -4.76
N LYS A 73 2.14 -3.04 -5.95
CA LYS A 73 2.62 -2.43 -7.17
C LYS A 73 2.66 -0.89 -7.07
N ALA A 74 1.60 -0.28 -6.53
CA ALA A 74 1.55 1.16 -6.34
C ALA A 74 2.65 1.68 -5.39
N ILE A 75 2.92 0.96 -4.30
CA ILE A 75 4.03 1.29 -3.37
C ILE A 75 5.38 1.16 -4.10
N LEU A 76 5.58 0.10 -4.87
CA LEU A 76 6.81 -0.16 -5.60
C LEU A 76 7.12 0.95 -6.62
N ASN A 77 6.09 1.44 -7.31
CA ASN A 77 6.16 2.48 -8.32
C ASN A 77 6.19 3.92 -7.75
N THR A 78 5.95 4.08 -6.45
CA THR A 78 5.92 5.41 -5.83
C THR A 78 7.31 6.05 -5.87
N VAL A 79 7.37 7.23 -6.48
CA VAL A 79 8.53 8.14 -6.48
C VAL A 79 7.99 9.54 -6.18
N HIS A 80 8.18 10.00 -4.94
CA HIS A 80 7.52 11.13 -4.28
C HIS A 80 6.00 10.98 -4.12
N LYS A 81 5.29 10.49 -5.14
CA LYS A 81 3.86 10.17 -5.10
C LYS A 81 3.56 8.94 -5.97
N PRO A 82 2.40 8.28 -5.80
CA PRO A 82 1.97 7.23 -6.71
C PRO A 82 1.77 7.75 -8.14
N GLN A 83 1.97 6.87 -9.12
CA GLN A 83 1.79 7.21 -10.53
C GLN A 83 0.31 7.23 -10.91
N ASP A 84 -0.04 7.96 -11.98
CA ASP A 84 -1.45 8.15 -12.39
C ASP A 84 -2.17 6.82 -12.67
N GLU A 85 -1.49 5.86 -13.30
CA GLU A 85 -2.02 4.52 -13.55
C GLU A 85 -2.30 3.75 -12.24
N ASP A 86 -1.39 3.85 -11.28
CA ASP A 86 -1.55 3.23 -9.97
C ASP A 86 -2.68 3.90 -9.18
N ILE A 87 -2.79 5.24 -9.24
CA ILE A 87 -3.91 5.98 -8.64
C ILE A 87 -5.25 5.50 -9.21
N LYS A 88 -5.34 5.32 -10.53
CA LYS A 88 -6.56 4.80 -11.17
C LYS A 88 -6.91 3.40 -10.66
N ALA A 89 -5.92 2.52 -10.55
CA ALA A 89 -6.12 1.16 -10.04
C ALA A 89 -6.54 1.16 -8.55
N LEU A 90 -5.92 2.02 -7.73
CA LEU A 90 -6.27 2.18 -6.32
C LEU A 90 -7.69 2.73 -6.14
N LYS A 91 -8.11 3.71 -6.95
CA LYS A 91 -9.49 4.24 -6.94
C LYS A 91 -10.51 3.17 -7.32
N ALA A 92 -10.17 2.28 -8.26
CA ALA A 92 -11.03 1.16 -8.59
C ALA A 92 -11.24 0.23 -7.38
N LEU A 93 -10.18 -0.05 -6.60
CA LEU A 93 -10.33 -0.84 -5.36
C LEU A 93 -11.26 -0.18 -4.34
N ILE A 94 -11.18 1.14 -4.19
CA ILE A 94 -12.06 1.89 -3.27
C ILE A 94 -13.51 1.81 -3.74
N GLY A 95 -13.78 2.04 -5.03
CA GLY A 95 -15.13 1.96 -5.59
C GLY A 95 -15.71 0.54 -5.62
N SER A 96 -14.87 -0.50 -5.69
CA SER A 96 -15.29 -1.91 -5.62
C SER A 96 -15.49 -2.42 -4.19
N SER A 97 -15.22 -1.61 -3.16
CA SER A 97 -15.43 -1.97 -1.76
C SER A 97 -16.76 -1.47 -1.17
N SER A 98 -17.70 -1.08 -2.04
CA SER A 98 -19.04 -0.55 -1.68
C SER A 98 -20.21 -1.47 -2.09
N ASP A 99 -19.95 -2.75 -2.37
CA ASP A 99 -20.99 -3.80 -2.55
C ASP A 99 -20.98 -4.78 -1.37
#